data_AF-A0A164S524-F1
#
_entry.id   AF-A0A164S524-F1
#
_cell.length_a   1.000
_cell.length_b   1.000
_cell.length_c   1.000
_cell.angle_alpha   90.00
_cell.angle_beta   90.00
_cell.angle_gamma   90.00
#
_symmetry.space_group_name_H-M   'P 1'
#
loop_
_entity.id
_entity.type
_entity.pdbx_description
1 polymer ?
#
loop_
_entity_poly.entity_id
_entity_poly.type
_entity_poly.pdbx_seq_one_letter_code
_entity_poly.pdbx_strand_id
1 'polypeptide(L)'
;MYESIINLFNLAVTYIALAPERDRVWEMGIGYLKDAEAGLASTLAALKPDTAEYHIMQLISSVIRLITRIPILGPCDLSTLLKELEPPATTLQSKKCWLFPEMYQAINDFISRHSSTSNGWSSIVNQMTNMESVTSENSKVASIYRIPPSTALFQRAFPAATRSERIRMDSCCAWCHEYSVGLKKCSRCEKVKYCGKGCQKAHWNKSHKSECISPEIPI
;
A
#
# COMPACT_ATOMS: atom_id res chain seq x y z
N MET A 1 -3.08 -8.37 0.11
CA MET A 1 -3.85 -7.44 -0.76
C MET A 1 -3.26 -6.03 -0.63
N TYR A 2 -3.17 -5.47 0.59
CA TYR A 2 -2.54 -4.16 0.81
C TYR A 2 -1.02 -4.16 0.53
N GLU A 3 -0.31 -5.26 0.78
CA GLU A 3 1.12 -5.41 0.48
C GLU A 3 1.41 -5.26 -1.02
N SER A 4 0.50 -5.73 -1.86
CA SER A 4 0.60 -5.59 -3.31
C SER A 4 0.50 -4.13 -3.74
N ILE A 5 -0.41 -3.36 -3.13
CA ILE A 5 -0.54 -1.92 -3.39
C ILE A 5 0.72 -1.19 -2.95
N ILE A 6 1.28 -1.53 -1.78
CA ILE A 6 2.54 -0.96 -1.32
C ILE A 6 3.68 -1.26 -2.30
N ASN A 7 3.79 -2.51 -2.77
CA ASN A 7 4.84 -2.88 -3.73
C ASN A 7 4.70 -2.12 -5.05
N LEU A 8 3.49 -2.02 -5.59
CA LEU A 8 3.21 -1.25 -6.81
C LEU A 8 3.55 0.23 -6.60
N PHE A 9 3.16 0.82 -5.47
CA PHE A 9 3.49 2.20 -5.14
C PHE A 9 5.01 2.42 -5.02
N ASN A 10 5.74 1.53 -4.34
CA ASN A 10 7.19 1.64 -4.19
C ASN A 10 7.93 1.49 -5.52
N LEU A 11 7.51 0.54 -6.36
CA LEU A 11 8.03 0.38 -7.73
C LEU A 11 7.76 1.63 -8.56
N ALA A 12 6.55 2.19 -8.47
CA ALA A 12 6.22 3.43 -9.14
C ALA A 12 7.16 4.58 -8.76
N VAL A 13 7.28 4.87 -7.46
CA VAL A 13 8.13 5.97 -6.97
C VAL A 13 9.58 5.76 -7.37
N THR A 14 10.08 4.52 -7.27
CA THR A 14 11.47 4.20 -7.62
C THR A 14 11.74 4.41 -9.11
N TYR A 15 10.86 3.90 -9.98
CA TYR A 15 11.04 4.01 -11.43
C TYR A 15 10.89 5.45 -11.92
N ILE A 16 9.95 6.21 -11.35
CA ILE A 16 9.78 7.64 -11.64
C ILE A 16 11.01 8.44 -11.20
N ALA A 17 11.57 8.13 -10.02
CA ALA A 17 12.73 8.84 -9.49
C ALA A 17 14.05 8.53 -10.23
N LEU A 18 14.21 7.31 -10.74
CA LEU A 18 15.43 6.88 -11.45
C LEU A 18 15.50 7.32 -12.92
N ALA A 19 14.38 7.78 -13.50
CA ALA A 19 14.26 8.04 -14.93
C ALA A 19 13.93 9.52 -15.23
N PRO A 20 14.91 10.43 -15.11
CA PRO A 20 14.68 11.87 -15.28
C PRO A 20 14.29 12.27 -16.71
N GLU A 21 14.65 11.47 -17.72
CA GLU A 21 14.40 11.79 -19.14
C GLU A 21 13.03 11.31 -19.66
N ARG A 22 12.14 10.84 -18.78
CA ARG A 22 10.80 10.32 -19.13
C ARG A 22 10.85 9.23 -20.21
N ASP A 23 11.79 8.31 -20.04
CA ASP A 23 11.98 7.15 -20.91
C ASP A 23 10.99 6.02 -20.59
N ARG A 24 11.22 4.84 -21.19
CA ARG A 24 10.43 3.63 -20.93
C ARG A 24 10.37 3.24 -19.45
N VAL A 25 11.42 3.51 -18.67
CA VAL A 25 11.47 3.22 -17.24
C VAL A 25 10.51 4.12 -16.49
N TRP A 26 10.48 5.40 -16.84
CA TRP A 26 9.52 6.35 -16.29
C TRP A 26 8.07 5.95 -16.60
N GLU A 27 7.78 5.55 -17.86
CA GLU A 27 6.45 5.08 -18.26
C GLU A 27 6.01 3.83 -17.48
N MET A 28 6.93 2.89 -17.21
CA MET A 28 6.66 1.74 -16.35
C MET A 28 6.31 2.18 -14.92
N GLY A 29 7.02 3.17 -14.38
CA GLY A 29 6.73 3.74 -13.07
C GLY A 29 5.32 4.33 -12.98
N ILE A 30 4.89 5.07 -14.00
CA ILE A 30 3.51 5.57 -14.12
C ILE A 30 2.51 4.43 -14.20
N GLY A 31 2.80 3.36 -14.95
CA GLY A 31 1.97 2.16 -15.01
C GLY A 31 1.71 1.56 -13.63
N TYR A 32 2.79 1.36 -12.85
CA TYR A 32 2.66 0.86 -11.48
C TYR A 32 1.88 1.81 -10.57
N LEU A 33 2.01 3.12 -10.75
CA LEU A 33 1.29 4.11 -9.96
C LEU A 33 -0.22 4.06 -10.25
N LYS A 34 -0.59 3.88 -11.51
CA LYS A 34 -1.98 3.68 -11.96
C LYS A 34 -2.57 2.36 -11.43
N ASP A 35 -1.80 1.28 -11.47
CA ASP A 35 -2.23 -0.02 -10.94
C ASP A 35 -2.42 0.03 -9.42
N ALA A 36 -1.55 0.73 -8.70
CA ALA A 36 -1.72 1.00 -7.27
C ALA A 36 -3.00 1.78 -7.00
N GLU A 37 -3.26 2.86 -7.76
CA GLU A 37 -4.48 3.66 -7.62
C GLU A 37 -5.77 2.84 -7.86
N ALA A 38 -5.78 2.03 -8.91
CA ALA A 38 -6.93 1.17 -9.25
C ALA A 38 -7.26 0.15 -8.15
N GLY A 39 -6.25 -0.38 -7.47
CA GLY A 39 -6.42 -1.37 -6.42
C GLY A 39 -6.80 -0.79 -5.04
N LEU A 40 -6.67 0.52 -4.83
CA LEU A 40 -6.88 1.13 -3.50
C LEU A 40 -8.32 1.02 -3.01
N ALA A 41 -9.32 1.32 -3.84
CA ALA A 41 -10.71 1.34 -3.42
C ALA A 41 -11.20 -0.04 -2.95
N SER A 42 -10.89 -1.08 -3.71
CA SER A 42 -11.23 -2.47 -3.36
C SER A 42 -10.47 -2.95 -2.14
N THR A 43 -9.19 -2.58 -2.02
CA THR A 43 -8.37 -2.93 -0.85
C THR A 43 -8.89 -2.27 0.43
N LEU A 44 -9.20 -0.98 0.39
CA LEU A 44 -9.78 -0.25 1.52
C LEU A 44 -11.12 -0.83 1.95
N ALA A 45 -11.97 -1.21 1.00
CA ALA A 45 -13.25 -1.86 1.28
C ALA A 45 -13.11 -3.25 1.93
N ALA A 46 -12.02 -3.96 1.63
CA ALA A 46 -11.75 -5.29 2.19
C ALA A 46 -11.03 -5.27 3.54
N LEU A 47 -10.38 -4.16 3.90
CA LEU A 47 -9.67 -4.01 5.17
C LEU A 47 -10.62 -3.65 6.30
N LYS A 48 -10.33 -4.16 7.50
CA LYS A 48 -11.03 -3.73 8.71
C LYS A 48 -10.68 -2.26 9.00
N PRO A 49 -11.66 -1.39 9.28
CA PRO A 49 -11.38 -0.01 9.67
C PRO A 49 -10.49 0.08 10.91
N ASP A 50 -9.71 1.17 10.99
CA ASP A 50 -8.80 1.49 12.10
C ASP A 50 -7.64 0.48 12.34
N THR A 51 -7.37 -0.43 11.41
CA THR A 51 -6.11 -1.20 11.45
C THR A 51 -4.94 -0.41 10.87
N ALA A 52 -3.71 -0.83 11.18
CA ALA A 52 -2.52 -0.19 10.63
C ALA A 52 -2.51 -0.24 9.09
N GLU A 53 -2.91 -1.37 8.51
CA GLU A 53 -3.03 -1.58 7.07
C GLU A 53 -4.02 -0.61 6.44
N TYR A 54 -5.17 -0.39 7.10
CA TYR A 54 -6.19 0.55 6.63
C TYR A 54 -5.63 1.97 6.55
N HIS A 55 -4.95 2.44 7.60
CA HIS A 55 -4.33 3.76 7.59
C HIS A 55 -3.17 3.88 6.61
N ILE A 56 -2.37 2.83 6.41
CA ILE A 56 -1.32 2.81 5.39
C ILE A 56 -1.94 2.96 3.98
N MET A 57 -3.05 2.29 3.70
CA MET A 57 -3.77 2.46 2.43
C MET A 57 -4.36 3.86 2.26
N GLN A 58 -4.86 4.47 3.34
CA GLN A 58 -5.31 5.88 3.30
C GLN A 58 -4.14 6.83 2.98
N LEU A 59 -2.97 6.63 3.61
CA LEU A 59 -1.78 7.42 3.32
C LEU A 59 -1.34 7.27 1.87
N ILE A 60 -1.23 6.04 1.37
CA ILE A 60 -0.86 5.79 -0.04
C ILE A 60 -1.87 6.43 -0.99
N SER A 61 -3.17 6.33 -0.72
CA SER A 61 -4.21 7.00 -1.51
C SER A 61 -4.01 8.52 -1.57
N SER A 62 -3.74 9.15 -0.44
CA SER A 62 -3.48 10.58 -0.38
C SER A 62 -2.18 10.97 -1.06
N VAL A 63 -1.12 10.18 -0.91
CA VAL A 63 0.18 10.43 -1.56
C VAL A 63 0.11 10.23 -3.07
N ILE A 64 -0.61 9.22 -3.56
CA ILE A 64 -0.86 9.07 -5.00
C ILE A 64 -1.61 10.31 -5.52
N ARG A 65 -2.66 10.77 -4.83
CA ARG A 65 -3.36 12.00 -5.22
C ARG A 65 -2.43 13.22 -5.19
N LEU A 66 -1.52 13.29 -4.23
CA LEU A 66 -0.51 14.32 -4.14
C LEU A 66 0.41 14.32 -5.38
N ILE A 67 1.04 13.17 -5.67
CA ILE A 67 1.97 13.02 -6.81
C ILE A 67 1.29 13.32 -8.15
N THR A 68 0.04 12.89 -8.30
CA THR A 68 -0.66 12.86 -9.60
C THR A 68 -1.49 14.10 -9.87
N ARG A 69 -1.93 14.80 -8.82
CA ARG A 69 -2.88 15.91 -8.92
C ARG A 69 -2.27 17.25 -8.54
N ILE A 70 -1.13 17.34 -7.84
CA ILE A 70 -0.47 18.61 -7.47
C ILE A 70 -0.40 19.63 -8.63
N PRO A 71 -0.11 19.25 -9.89
CA PRO A 71 -0.08 20.22 -10.99
C PRO A 71 -1.43 20.94 -11.28
N ILE A 72 -2.52 20.47 -10.67
CA ILE A 72 -3.91 20.88 -10.92
C ILE A 72 -4.66 21.20 -9.60
N LEU A 73 -4.09 20.91 -8.42
CA LEU A 73 -4.78 21.14 -7.14
C LEU A 73 -4.89 22.63 -6.86
N GLY A 74 -6.12 23.13 -6.74
CA GLY A 74 -6.36 24.46 -6.20
C GLY A 74 -6.05 24.53 -4.71
N PRO A 75 -5.95 25.73 -4.12
CA PRO A 75 -5.71 25.91 -2.68
C PRO A 75 -6.70 25.12 -1.78
N CYS A 76 -7.94 24.98 -2.23
CA CYS A 76 -8.99 24.23 -1.54
C CYS A 76 -8.75 22.71 -1.57
N ASP A 77 -8.23 22.18 -2.68
CA ASP A 77 -8.00 20.75 -2.84
C ASP A 77 -6.80 20.29 -2.00
N LEU A 78 -5.76 21.14 -1.89
CA LEU A 78 -4.62 20.87 -1.01
C LEU A 78 -5.02 20.87 0.47
N SER A 79 -5.83 21.85 0.92
CA SER A 79 -6.33 21.88 2.30
C SER A 79 -7.15 20.64 2.64
N THR A 80 -7.98 20.18 1.70
CA THR A 80 -8.77 18.95 1.86
C THR A 80 -7.86 17.73 1.97
N LEU A 81 -6.87 17.62 1.10
CA LEU A 81 -5.90 16.51 1.12
C LEU A 81 -5.10 16.45 2.43
N LEU A 82 -4.69 17.61 2.97
CA LEU A 82 -3.98 17.69 4.24
C LEU A 82 -4.83 17.20 5.42
N LYS A 83 -6.12 17.58 5.45
CA LYS A 83 -7.08 17.10 6.46
C LYS A 83 -7.30 15.59 6.37
N GLU A 84 -7.16 14.99 5.19
CA GLU A 84 -7.26 13.54 5.00
C GLU A 84 -5.97 12.79 5.37
N LEU A 85 -4.81 13.46 5.27
CA LEU A 85 -3.49 12.89 5.61
C LEU A 85 -3.22 12.86 7.11
N GLU A 86 -3.70 13.86 7.85
CA GLU A 86 -3.38 14.05 9.27
C GLU A 86 -3.89 12.90 10.18
N PRO A 87 -5.15 12.43 10.08
CA PRO A 87 -5.63 11.38 10.98
C PRO A 87 -4.90 10.04 10.82
N PRO A 88 -4.70 9.50 9.60
CA PRO A 88 -3.96 8.25 9.42
C PRO A 88 -2.50 8.35 9.91
N ALA A 89 -1.83 9.49 9.65
CA ALA A 89 -0.46 9.72 10.11
C ALA A 89 -0.36 9.74 11.65
N THR A 90 -1.28 10.43 12.31
CA THR A 90 -1.34 10.53 13.78
C THR A 90 -1.67 9.18 14.42
N THR A 91 -2.62 8.44 13.84
CA THR A 91 -2.98 7.11 14.36
C THR A 91 -1.82 6.13 14.24
N LEU A 92 -1.10 6.12 13.10
CA LEU A 92 0.08 5.26 12.93
C LEU A 92 1.23 5.66 13.88
N GLN A 93 1.40 6.96 14.15
CA GLN A 93 2.36 7.47 15.14
C GLN A 93 2.06 6.94 16.53
N SER A 94 0.82 7.12 16.99
CA SER A 94 0.40 6.74 18.35
C SER A 94 0.48 5.22 18.55
N LYS A 95 0.16 4.44 17.51
CA LYS A 95 0.29 2.98 17.49
C LYS A 95 1.74 2.50 17.32
N LYS A 96 2.72 3.41 17.17
CA LYS A 96 4.15 3.10 16.94
C LYS A 96 4.37 2.12 15.78
N CYS A 97 3.62 2.31 14.69
CA CYS A 97 3.76 1.49 13.49
C CYS A 97 4.88 2.06 12.61
N TRP A 98 6.04 1.40 12.59
CA TRP A 98 7.24 1.86 11.88
C TRP A 98 7.40 1.27 10.47
N LEU A 99 6.31 0.80 9.86
CA LEU A 99 6.35 0.31 8.50
C LEU A 99 6.59 1.50 7.54
N PHE A 100 7.61 1.41 6.69
CA PHE A 100 8.02 2.44 5.71
C PHE A 100 8.37 3.79 6.35
N PRO A 101 9.45 3.84 7.17
CA PRO A 101 9.81 5.03 7.93
C PRO A 101 10.09 6.25 7.06
N GLU A 102 10.61 6.07 5.85
CA GLU A 102 10.89 7.15 4.90
C GLU A 102 9.60 7.80 4.38
N MET A 103 8.61 6.99 4.02
CA MET A 103 7.30 7.47 3.59
C MET A 103 6.61 8.22 4.73
N TYR A 104 6.67 7.65 5.94
CA TYR A 104 6.11 8.27 7.12
C TYR A 104 6.78 9.63 7.44
N GLN A 105 8.11 9.69 7.39
CA GLN A 105 8.86 10.92 7.59
C GLN A 105 8.50 11.97 6.54
N ALA A 106 8.47 11.59 5.25
CA ALA A 106 8.10 12.49 4.16
C ALA A 106 6.69 13.08 4.34
N ILE A 107 5.72 12.26 4.78
CA ILE A 107 4.34 12.71 5.05
C ILE A 107 4.31 13.69 6.21
N ASN A 108 5.00 13.42 7.31
CA ASN A 108 5.01 14.33 8.46
C ASN A 108 5.75 15.64 8.18
N ASP A 109 6.86 15.58 7.45
CA ASP A 109 7.55 16.78 6.98
C ASP A 109 6.64 17.61 6.07
N PHE A 110 5.89 16.96 5.18
CA PHE A 110 4.91 17.66 4.35
C PHE A 110 3.81 18.31 5.19
N ILE A 111 3.14 17.57 6.08
CA ILE A 111 2.06 18.09 6.94
C ILE A 111 2.57 19.26 7.77
N SER A 112 3.73 19.15 8.40
CA SER A 112 4.25 20.17 9.31
C SER A 112 4.80 21.40 8.60
N ARG A 113 5.41 21.25 7.40
CA ARG A 113 6.12 22.34 6.73
C ARG A 113 5.33 23.04 5.64
N HIS A 114 4.27 22.43 5.08
CA HIS A 114 3.60 22.96 3.89
C HIS A 114 3.16 24.43 4.02
N SER A 115 2.59 24.84 5.16
CA SER A 115 2.05 26.20 5.35
C SER A 115 3.15 27.25 5.40
N SER A 116 4.20 26.98 6.20
CA SER A 116 5.38 27.84 6.31
C SER A 116 6.16 27.95 4.99
N THR A 117 6.25 26.83 4.25
CA THR A 117 6.96 26.76 2.97
C THR A 117 6.16 27.45 1.86
N SER A 118 4.84 27.27 1.82
CA SER A 118 3.95 27.95 0.87
C SER A 118 4.09 29.47 0.96
N ASN A 119 4.12 30.02 2.18
CA ASN A 119 4.28 31.45 2.38
C ASN A 119 5.66 31.96 1.93
N GLY A 120 6.74 31.26 2.30
CA GLY A 120 8.11 31.65 1.97
C GLY A 120 8.48 31.49 0.50
N TRP A 121 7.88 30.51 -0.19
CA TRP A 121 8.20 30.18 -1.58
C TRP A 121 7.13 30.64 -2.59
N SER A 122 6.04 31.26 -2.13
CA SER A 122 4.93 31.71 -2.97
C SER A 122 5.37 32.48 -4.22
N SER A 123 6.31 33.42 -4.06
CA SER A 123 6.86 34.20 -5.19
C SER A 123 7.58 33.34 -6.22
N ILE A 124 8.41 32.39 -5.76
CA ILE A 124 9.18 31.47 -6.61
C ILE A 124 8.23 30.49 -7.30
N VAL A 125 7.29 29.91 -6.57
CA VAL A 125 6.27 29.00 -7.12
C VAL A 125 5.46 29.72 -8.20
N ASN A 126 5.01 30.95 -7.95
CA ASN A 126 4.29 31.76 -8.94
C ASN A 126 5.13 32.04 -10.20
N GLN A 127 6.43 32.26 -10.06
CA GLN A 127 7.32 32.40 -11.23
C GLN A 127 7.46 31.09 -11.99
N MET A 128 7.66 29.97 -11.28
CA MET A 128 7.77 28.63 -11.88
C MET A 128 6.50 28.24 -12.64
N THR A 129 5.32 28.57 -12.14
CA THR A 129 4.05 28.29 -12.83
C THR A 129 3.88 29.03 -14.16
N ASN A 130 4.69 30.07 -14.41
CA ASN A 130 4.70 30.81 -15.68
C ASN A 130 5.84 30.35 -16.62
N MET A 131 6.71 29.43 -16.19
CA MET A 131 7.78 28.90 -17.04
C MET A 131 7.22 27.90 -18.05
N GLU A 132 7.58 28.05 -19.32
CA GLU A 132 7.11 27.19 -20.42
C GLU A 132 7.48 25.71 -20.21
N SER A 133 8.70 25.45 -19.71
CA SER A 133 9.15 24.08 -19.40
C SER A 133 8.29 23.43 -18.33
N VAL A 134 7.99 24.15 -17.23
CA VAL A 134 7.20 23.67 -16.10
C VAL A 134 5.73 23.49 -16.49
N THR A 135 5.14 24.43 -17.23
CA THR A 135 3.75 24.33 -17.69
C THR A 135 3.55 23.21 -18.70
N SER A 136 4.51 22.99 -19.61
CA SER A 136 4.53 21.86 -20.54
C SER A 136 4.64 20.53 -19.80
N GLU A 137 5.55 20.44 -18.83
CA GLU A 137 5.75 19.29 -17.95
C GLU A 137 4.48 18.94 -17.15
N ASN A 138 3.87 19.93 -16.51
CA ASN A 138 2.62 19.80 -15.76
C ASN A 138 1.46 19.34 -16.65
N SER A 139 1.32 19.92 -17.85
CA SER A 139 0.29 19.54 -18.81
C SER A 139 0.45 18.10 -19.30
N LYS A 140 1.70 17.66 -19.52
CA LYS A 140 2.01 16.27 -19.89
C LYS A 140 1.67 15.31 -18.75
N VAL A 141 2.09 15.59 -17.51
CA VAL A 141 1.77 14.76 -16.32
C VAL A 141 0.25 14.68 -16.12
N ALA A 142 -0.46 15.81 -16.23
CA ALA A 142 -1.92 15.87 -16.16
C ALA A 142 -2.60 15.01 -17.26
N SER A 143 -2.09 15.08 -18.50
CA SER A 143 -2.65 14.31 -19.63
C SER A 143 -2.49 12.80 -19.44
N ILE A 144 -1.37 12.37 -18.86
CA ILE A 144 -1.07 10.97 -18.57
C ILE A 144 -2.04 10.42 -17.53
N TYR A 145 -2.45 11.23 -16.57
CA TYR A 145 -3.41 10.86 -15.52
C TYR A 145 -4.89 11.04 -15.86
N ARG A 146 -5.23 11.75 -16.94
CA ARG A 146 -6.62 11.83 -17.43
C ARG A 146 -7.12 10.53 -18.06
N ILE A 147 -6.22 9.64 -18.48
CA ILE A 147 -6.59 8.32 -18.98
C ILE A 147 -6.88 7.43 -17.76
N PRO A 148 -8.13 6.95 -17.57
CA PRO A 148 -8.49 6.10 -16.45
C PRO A 148 -7.51 4.92 -16.38
N PRO A 149 -7.05 4.54 -15.17
CA PRO A 149 -6.19 3.38 -15.04
C PRO A 149 -6.91 2.16 -15.63
N SER A 150 -6.26 1.49 -16.58
CA SER A 150 -6.78 0.25 -17.15
C SER A 150 -6.78 -0.80 -16.05
N THR A 151 -7.96 -1.18 -15.57
CA THR A 151 -8.12 -2.27 -14.59
C THR A 151 -7.63 -3.61 -15.12
N ALA A 152 -7.41 -3.73 -16.44
CA ALA A 152 -7.03 -4.97 -17.10
C ALA A 152 -5.64 -5.49 -16.68
N LEU A 153 -4.67 -4.63 -16.36
CA LEU A 153 -3.35 -5.07 -15.90
C LEU A 153 -3.37 -5.50 -14.43
N PHE A 154 -4.00 -4.71 -13.55
CA PHE A 154 -4.26 -5.12 -12.17
C PHE A 154 -5.02 -6.45 -12.09
N GLN A 155 -6.06 -6.63 -12.92
CA GLN A 155 -6.83 -7.88 -13.01
C GLN A 155 -6.05 -9.05 -13.66
N ARG A 156 -5.18 -8.80 -14.65
CA ARG A 156 -4.33 -9.84 -15.27
C ARG A 156 -3.20 -10.29 -14.35
N ALA A 157 -2.56 -9.36 -13.66
CA ALA A 157 -1.51 -9.66 -12.71
C ALA A 157 -2.08 -10.33 -11.44
N PHE A 158 -3.31 -9.96 -11.07
CA PHE A 158 -3.97 -10.42 -9.85
C PHE A 158 -5.45 -10.72 -10.10
N PRO A 159 -5.78 -11.90 -10.66
CA PRO A 159 -7.18 -12.32 -10.75
C PRO A 159 -7.80 -12.36 -9.35
N ALA A 160 -9.02 -11.87 -9.25
CA ALA A 160 -9.76 -11.75 -7.99
C ALA A 160 -9.69 -13.05 -7.17
N ALA A 161 -9.26 -12.92 -5.92
CA ALA A 161 -9.45 -13.85 -4.81
C ALA A 161 -9.33 -15.35 -5.14
N THR A 162 -8.11 -15.89 -5.16
CA THR A 162 -7.90 -17.35 -4.91
C THR A 162 -6.49 -17.68 -4.42
N ARG A 163 -5.44 -16.95 -4.85
CA ARG A 163 -4.04 -17.28 -4.50
C ARG A 163 -3.52 -16.63 -3.21
N SER A 164 -3.94 -15.39 -2.92
CA SER A 164 -3.44 -14.63 -1.75
C SER A 164 -4.03 -15.11 -0.41
N GLU A 165 -5.27 -15.62 -0.42
CA GLU A 165 -5.91 -16.18 0.78
C GLU A 165 -5.23 -17.48 1.23
N ARG A 166 -4.83 -18.34 0.28
CA ARG A 166 -4.06 -19.56 0.60
C ARG A 166 -2.71 -19.25 1.24
N ILE A 167 -1.98 -18.24 0.74
CA ILE A 167 -0.67 -17.85 1.27
C ILE A 167 -0.79 -17.24 2.68
N ARG A 168 -1.83 -16.43 2.93
CA ARG A 168 -2.09 -15.85 4.26
C ARG A 168 -2.49 -16.92 5.29
N MET A 169 -3.33 -17.89 4.91
CA MET A 169 -3.69 -19.03 5.76
C MET A 169 -2.52 -19.99 6.01
N ASP A 170 -1.54 -20.05 5.10
CA ASP A 170 -0.35 -20.88 5.26
C ASP A 170 0.71 -20.31 6.22
N SER A 171 0.55 -19.06 6.66
CA SER A 171 1.55 -18.30 7.42
C SER A 171 1.12 -17.92 8.84
N CYS A 172 -0.02 -18.43 9.32
CA CYS A 172 -0.52 -18.18 10.69
C CYS A 172 -0.61 -19.46 11.53
N CYS A 173 -0.45 -19.31 12.85
CA CYS A 173 -0.62 -20.39 13.80
C CYS A 173 -2.10 -20.79 13.90
N ALA A 174 -2.42 -22.07 13.75
CA ALA A 174 -3.79 -22.59 13.82
C ALA A 174 -4.47 -22.42 15.19
N TRP A 175 -3.72 -22.03 16.23
CA TRP A 175 -4.24 -21.85 17.59
C TRP A 175 -4.32 -20.37 18.01
N CYS A 176 -3.20 -19.66 17.95
CA CYS A 176 -3.12 -18.28 18.44
C CYS A 176 -3.28 -17.25 17.31
N HIS A 177 -3.40 -17.70 16.06
CA HIS A 177 -3.60 -16.86 14.86
C HIS A 177 -2.50 -15.83 14.57
N GLU A 178 -1.43 -15.81 15.35
CA GLU A 178 -0.23 -15.01 15.10
C GLU A 178 0.50 -15.48 13.83
N TYR A 179 1.02 -14.51 13.08
CA TYR A 179 1.81 -14.76 11.87
C TYR A 179 3.24 -15.16 12.22
N SER A 180 3.77 -16.16 11.53
CA SER A 180 5.17 -16.54 11.66
C SER A 180 5.68 -17.21 10.39
N VAL A 181 6.92 -16.92 10.05
CA VAL A 181 7.63 -17.55 8.92
C VAL A 181 8.16 -18.95 9.26
N GLY A 182 8.18 -19.34 10.55
CA GLY A 182 8.77 -20.58 11.07
C GLY A 182 7.76 -21.56 11.65
N LEU A 183 6.56 -21.68 11.07
CA LEU A 183 5.52 -22.55 11.61
C LEU A 183 5.82 -24.04 11.39
N LYS A 184 5.53 -24.84 12.41
CA LYS A 184 5.71 -26.29 12.41
C LYS A 184 4.40 -27.00 12.09
N LYS A 185 4.41 -27.87 11.08
CA LYS A 185 3.24 -28.68 10.71
C LYS A 185 2.93 -29.72 11.78
N CYS A 186 1.65 -30.09 11.90
CA CYS A 186 1.26 -31.29 12.64
C CYS A 186 1.89 -32.52 11.98
N SER A 187 2.63 -33.32 12.74
CA SER A 187 3.34 -34.49 12.21
C SER A 187 2.43 -35.63 11.74
N ARG A 188 1.13 -35.57 12.05
CA ARG A 188 0.16 -36.61 11.67
C ARG A 188 -0.61 -36.26 10.41
N CYS A 189 -1.26 -35.10 10.38
CA CYS A 189 -2.09 -34.71 9.23
C CYS A 189 -1.37 -33.80 8.24
N GLU A 190 -0.29 -33.13 8.67
CA GLU A 190 0.45 -32.12 7.92
C GLU A 190 -0.36 -30.89 7.43
N LYS A 191 -1.66 -30.84 7.72
CA LYS A 191 -2.61 -29.81 7.24
C LYS A 191 -2.56 -28.51 8.04
N VAL A 192 -2.34 -28.59 9.36
CA VAL A 192 -2.33 -27.41 10.25
C VAL A 192 -0.92 -27.12 10.76
N LYS A 193 -0.62 -25.84 11.02
CA LYS A 193 0.71 -25.37 11.43
C LYS A 193 0.65 -24.58 12.74
N TYR A 194 1.74 -24.61 13.50
CA TYR A 194 1.85 -24.00 14.82
C TYR A 194 3.15 -23.24 15.01
N CYS A 195 3.11 -22.12 15.72
CA CYS A 195 4.33 -21.38 16.10
C CYS A 195 5.19 -22.14 17.12
N GLY A 196 4.62 -23.12 17.83
CA GLY A 196 5.35 -23.93 18.79
C GLY A 196 4.53 -25.05 19.42
N LYS A 197 5.22 -25.89 20.22
CA LYS A 197 4.63 -27.06 20.91
C LYS A 197 3.47 -26.68 21.84
N GLY A 198 3.53 -25.50 22.47
CA GLY A 198 2.46 -25.01 23.35
C GLY A 198 1.13 -24.82 22.61
N CYS A 199 1.15 -24.11 21.48
CA CYS A 199 -0.01 -23.91 20.63
C CYS A 199 -0.54 -25.22 20.04
N GLN A 200 0.35 -26.13 19.63
CA GLN A 200 -0.04 -27.45 19.15
C GLN A 200 -0.79 -28.25 20.22
N LYS A 201 -0.28 -28.29 21.46
CA LYS A 201 -0.89 -29.05 22.57
C LYS A 201 -2.25 -28.46 22.97
N ALA A 202 -2.36 -27.13 22.99
CA ALA A 202 -3.60 -26.45 23.30
C ALA A 202 -4.68 -26.72 22.23
N HIS A 203 -4.32 -26.63 20.94
CA HIS A 203 -5.22 -26.96 19.85
C HIS A 203 -5.60 -28.45 19.83
N TRP A 204 -4.64 -29.34 20.10
CA TRP A 204 -4.87 -30.78 20.19
C TRP A 204 -5.93 -31.12 21.23
N ASN A 205 -5.82 -30.53 22.43
CA ASN A 205 -6.72 -30.82 23.53
C ASN A 205 -8.12 -30.22 23.32
N LYS A 206 -8.24 -29.09 22.61
CA LYS A 206 -9.52 -28.40 22.44
C LYS A 206 -10.35 -28.95 21.27
N SER A 207 -9.75 -29.21 20.11
CA SER A 207 -10.52 -29.57 18.91
C SER A 207 -9.76 -30.38 17.87
N HIS A 208 -8.44 -30.19 17.70
CA HIS A 208 -7.75 -30.79 16.56
C HIS A 208 -7.70 -32.33 16.61
N LYS A 209 -7.78 -32.93 17.80
CA LYS A 209 -7.72 -34.39 17.97
C LYS A 209 -8.81 -35.13 17.18
N SER A 210 -10.03 -34.60 17.09
CA SER A 210 -11.14 -35.21 16.34
C SER A 210 -11.06 -34.95 14.83
N GLU A 211 -10.33 -33.93 14.41
CA GLU A 211 -10.22 -33.50 13.01
C GLU A 211 -8.92 -33.99 12.33
N CYS A 212 -8.01 -34.58 13.10
CA CYS A 212 -6.68 -34.95 12.64
C CYS A 212 -6.68 -36.27 11.83
N ILE A 213 -6.72 -36.14 10.51
CA ILE A 213 -6.70 -37.26 9.55
C ILE A 213 -5.38 -37.26 8.78
N SER A 214 -4.70 -38.41 8.71
CA SER A 214 -3.47 -38.59 7.94
C SER A 214 -3.72 -38.40 6.44
N PRO A 215 -2.81 -37.78 5.68
CA PRO A 215 -2.91 -37.81 4.22
C PRO A 215 -2.87 -39.25 3.72
N GLU A 216 -3.70 -39.58 2.72
CA GLU A 216 -3.62 -40.85 2.00
C GLU A 216 -2.35 -40.86 1.16
N ILE A 217 -1.62 -41.97 1.19
CA ILE A 217 -0.45 -42.19 0.33
C ILE A 217 -1.00 -42.56 -1.05
N PRO A 218 -0.78 -41.78 -2.12
CA PRO A 218 -1.15 -42.19 -3.46
C PRO A 218 -0.30 -43.42 -3.82
N ILE A 219 -0.96 -44.53 -4.17
CA ILE A 219 -0.33 -45.76 -4.67
C ILE A 219 0.12 -45.55 -6.11
#